data_AF-A0A6P7TSY9-F1
#
_entry.id   AF-A0A6P7TSY9-F1
#
_cell.length_a   1.000
_cell.length_b   1.000
_cell.length_c   1.000
_cell.angle_alpha   90.00
_cell.angle_beta   90.00
_cell.angle_gamma   90.00
#
_symmetry.space_group_name_H-M   'P 1'
#
loop_
_entity.id
_entity.type
_entity.pdbx_description
1 polymer ?
#
loop_
_entity_poly.entity_id
_entity_poly.type
_entity_poly.pdbx_seq_one_letter_code
_entity_poly.pdbx_strand_id
1 'polypeptide(L)'
;MDKLANTFEKSFLKINTEKTEYTIVRRCDERHKGKWRHTKKFGTLLGDTEDMIRRKSLATFALKRLNNIWLRGKKISASLKIKLYNMFVKPVLLYNSSSWALTVQEMKNLNSFHRMQLKYILGIFWPKRISNKHLYSRYNAHPLDEEIRCNRWGLFGHILRMDRKTHANLAMEHHYAPHPGTNFRGRPRITLPTLLHQDLTLIGKRLKSADNLEHLRELSRNRGTRKRLTKRIQKRVAQAR
;
A
#
# COMPACT_ATOMS: atom_id res chain seq x y z
N MET A 1 -22.07 23.28 7.24
CA MET A 1 -21.75 22.82 8.61
C MET A 1 -23.02 22.56 9.40
N ASP A 2 -24.02 23.41 9.24
CA ASP A 2 -25.23 23.46 10.07
C ASP A 2 -26.05 22.17 10.01
N LYS A 3 -26.22 21.58 8.82
CA LYS A 3 -26.89 20.27 8.71
C LYS A 3 -26.15 19.15 9.47
N LEU A 4 -24.82 19.19 9.47
CA LEU A 4 -23.99 18.21 10.18
C LEU A 4 -24.09 18.44 11.69
N ALA A 5 -23.92 19.69 12.13
CA ALA A 5 -24.04 20.10 13.52
C ALA A 5 -25.41 19.71 14.09
N ASN A 6 -26.50 20.05 13.38
CA ASN A 6 -27.87 19.70 13.76
C ASN A 6 -28.09 18.17 13.83
N THR A 7 -27.38 17.38 13.02
CA THR A 7 -27.48 15.91 13.06
C THR A 7 -26.74 15.33 14.27
N PHE A 8 -25.55 15.84 14.57
CA PHE A 8 -24.77 15.41 15.74
C PHE A 8 -25.43 15.85 17.04
N GLU A 9 -26.02 17.04 17.08
CA GLU A 9 -26.73 17.58 18.24
C GLU A 9 -27.95 16.73 18.61
N LYS A 10 -28.70 16.20 17.63
CA LYS A 10 -29.76 15.21 17.86
C LYS A 10 -29.28 13.94 18.57
N SER A 11 -27.98 13.64 18.45
CA SER A 11 -27.33 12.50 19.13
C SER A 11 -26.52 12.94 20.36
N PHE A 12 -26.74 14.16 20.87
CA PHE A 12 -26.01 14.76 22.00
C PHE A 12 -24.49 14.87 21.78
N LEU A 13 -24.05 14.97 20.52
CA LEU A 13 -22.65 15.13 20.15
C LEU A 13 -22.36 16.57 19.69
N LYS A 14 -21.26 17.14 20.17
CA LYS A 14 -20.76 18.46 19.74
C LYS A 14 -19.56 18.31 18.82
N ILE A 15 -19.56 19.03 17.71
CA ILE A 15 -18.43 19.04 16.76
C ILE A 15 -17.31 19.90 17.33
N ASN A 16 -16.10 19.34 17.41
CA ASN A 16 -14.90 20.12 17.70
C ASN A 16 -14.48 20.88 16.42
N THR A 17 -14.74 22.18 16.37
CA THR A 17 -14.45 23.03 15.21
C THR A 17 -12.95 23.19 14.96
N GLU A 18 -12.11 23.22 16.00
CA GLU A 18 -10.65 23.32 15.89
C GLU A 18 -10.03 22.11 15.17
N LYS A 19 -10.57 20.91 15.41
CA LYS A 19 -10.12 19.66 14.77
C LYS A 19 -10.80 19.39 13.43
N THR A 20 -11.86 20.13 13.09
CA THR A 20 -12.64 19.87 11.87
C THR A 20 -12.04 20.63 10.69
N GLU A 21 -11.46 19.89 9.76
CA GLU A 21 -10.86 20.43 8.55
C GLU A 21 -11.56 19.90 7.28
N TYR A 22 -11.77 20.79 6.31
CA TYR A 22 -12.27 20.43 4.99
C TYR A 22 -11.12 20.15 4.04
N THR A 23 -11.14 18.99 3.39
CA THR A 23 -10.11 18.61 2.42
C THR A 23 -10.75 18.35 1.07
N ILE A 24 -10.53 19.27 0.13
CA ILE A 24 -11.04 19.11 -1.24
C ILE A 24 -10.03 18.29 -2.05
N VAL A 25 -10.41 17.06 -2.38
CA VAL A 25 -9.62 16.17 -3.23
C VAL A 25 -10.02 16.40 -4.68
N ARG A 26 -9.13 17.05 -5.44
CA ARG A 26 -9.32 17.27 -6.88
C ARG A 26 -8.04 17.01 -7.66
N ARG A 27 -8.19 16.62 -8.92
CA ARG A 27 -7.05 16.49 -9.84
C ARG A 27 -6.55 17.90 -10.21
N CYS A 28 -5.34 18.24 -9.79
CA CYS A 28 -4.61 19.43 -10.27
C CYS A 28 -3.79 19.06 -11.52
N ASP A 29 -3.48 20.03 -12.37
CA ASP A 29 -2.64 19.84 -13.58
C ASP A 29 -1.28 19.25 -13.20
N GLU A 30 -0.58 19.93 -12.31
CA GLU A 30 0.66 19.45 -11.73
C GLU A 30 0.40 18.56 -10.51
N ARG A 31 0.96 17.35 -10.54
CA ARG A 31 0.72 16.34 -9.49
C ARG A 31 1.15 16.83 -8.11
N HIS A 32 2.32 17.46 -8.01
CA HIS A 32 2.94 17.85 -6.75
C HIS A 32 2.33 19.13 -6.13
N LYS A 33 1.60 19.94 -6.91
CA LYS A 33 0.91 21.14 -6.42
C LYS A 33 -0.38 20.87 -5.63
N GLY A 34 -0.85 19.61 -5.61
CA GLY A 34 -2.06 19.24 -4.87
C GLY A 34 -1.85 19.28 -3.36
N LYS A 35 -2.21 20.39 -2.70
CA LYS A 35 -2.09 20.55 -1.23
C LYS A 35 -2.69 19.37 -0.45
N TRP A 36 -3.83 18.85 -0.89
CA TRP A 36 -4.52 17.70 -0.26
C TRP A 36 -3.66 16.44 -0.16
N ARG A 37 -2.63 16.27 -1.00
CA ARG A 37 -1.71 15.12 -0.95
C ARG A 37 -0.93 15.05 0.36
N HIS A 38 -0.71 16.19 1.00
CA HIS A 38 -0.01 16.31 2.27
C HIS A 38 -0.98 16.34 3.46
N THR A 39 -2.28 16.25 3.23
CA THR A 39 -3.26 16.15 4.32
C THR A 39 -3.20 14.76 4.93
N LYS A 40 -3.18 14.71 6.27
CA LYS A 40 -3.10 13.47 7.05
C LYS A 40 -4.50 13.02 7.47
N LYS A 41 -4.91 11.82 7.06
CA LYS A 41 -6.13 11.14 7.53
C LYS A 41 -5.79 9.74 8.03
N PHE A 42 -6.29 9.34 9.19
CA PHE A 42 -6.01 8.04 9.83
C PHE A 42 -4.51 7.70 9.89
N GLY A 43 -3.68 8.71 10.15
CA GLY A 43 -2.24 8.55 10.24
C GLY A 43 -1.49 8.44 8.92
N THR A 44 -2.16 8.48 7.76
CA THR A 44 -1.59 8.40 6.41
C THR A 44 -1.78 9.71 5.64
N LEU A 45 -0.83 10.07 4.79
CA LEU A 45 -1.01 11.17 3.85
C LEU A 45 -1.86 10.70 2.66
N LEU A 46 -2.77 11.54 2.17
CA LEU A 46 -3.65 11.17 1.06
C LEU A 46 -2.89 10.96 -0.27
N GLY A 47 -1.69 11.52 -0.42
CA GLY A 47 -0.82 11.26 -1.54
C GLY A 47 0.02 9.99 -1.35
N ASP A 48 -0.08 9.03 -2.28
CA ASP A 48 0.64 7.74 -2.18
C ASP A 48 2.17 7.90 -2.10
N THR A 49 2.73 8.78 -2.93
CA THR A 49 4.18 9.04 -2.98
C THR A 49 4.62 9.72 -1.69
N GLU A 50 3.86 10.72 -1.26
CA GLU A 50 4.08 11.47 -0.04
C GLU A 50 4.01 10.57 1.20
N ASP A 51 3.00 9.69 1.29
CA ASP A 51 2.88 8.73 2.39
C ASP A 51 4.02 7.71 2.36
N MET A 52 4.37 7.15 1.19
CA MET A 52 5.51 6.25 1.05
C MET A 52 6.81 6.89 1.58
N ILE A 53 7.09 8.14 1.23
CA ILE A 53 8.26 8.89 1.73
C ILE A 53 8.18 9.03 3.24
N ARG A 54 7.03 9.45 3.77
CA ARG A 54 6.81 9.57 5.22
C ARG A 54 6.99 8.23 5.95
N ARG A 55 6.50 7.11 5.40
CA ARG A 55 6.68 5.78 5.98
C ARG A 55 8.13 5.34 6.01
N LYS A 56 8.93 5.66 4.99
CA LYS A 56 10.38 5.43 5.03
C LYS A 56 11.04 6.19 6.18
N SER A 57 10.68 7.46 6.39
CA SER A 57 11.19 8.24 7.52
C SER A 57 10.77 7.63 8.86
N LEU A 58 9.49 7.32 9.05
CA LEU A 58 8.99 6.69 10.29
C LEU A 58 9.62 5.32 10.57
N ALA A 59 9.78 4.49 9.55
CA ALA A 59 10.47 3.20 9.67
C ALA A 59 11.95 3.39 10.03
N THR A 60 12.59 4.46 9.55
CA THR A 60 13.97 4.81 9.93
C THR A 60 14.04 5.20 11.40
N PHE A 61 13.09 6.00 11.91
CA PHE A 61 13.02 6.32 13.33
C PHE A 61 12.77 5.07 14.19
N ALA A 62 11.82 4.21 13.79
CA ALA A 62 11.56 2.94 14.48
C ALA A 62 12.80 2.04 14.52
N LEU A 63 13.53 1.94 13.41
CA LEU A 63 14.80 1.22 13.33
C LEU A 63 15.83 1.81 14.29
N LYS A 64 16.04 3.13 14.26
CA LYS A 64 17.03 3.82 15.09
C LYS A 64 16.76 3.69 16.59
N ARG A 65 15.50 3.67 17.02
CA ARG A 65 15.12 3.43 18.43
C ARG A 65 15.63 2.09 18.96
N LEU A 66 15.85 1.12 18.08
CA LEU A 66 16.34 -0.21 18.42
C LEU A 66 17.83 -0.39 18.08
N ASN A 67 18.59 0.70 17.86
CA ASN A 67 20.02 0.64 17.50
C ASN A 67 20.87 -0.18 18.48
N ASN A 68 20.55 -0.13 19.77
CA ASN A 68 21.24 -0.96 20.77
C ASN A 68 21.11 -2.47 20.46
N ILE A 69 19.97 -2.92 19.94
CA ILE A 69 19.74 -4.33 19.54
C ILE A 69 20.49 -4.67 18.25
N TRP A 70 20.54 -3.73 17.30
CA TRP A 70 21.17 -3.96 15.99
C TRP A 70 22.70 -3.97 16.08
N LEU A 71 23.26 -2.99 16.81
CA LEU A 71 24.69 -2.68 16.82
C LEU A 71 25.45 -3.29 18.00
N ARG A 72 24.81 -3.57 19.15
CA ARG A 72 25.53 -4.14 20.31
C ARG A 72 25.74 -5.65 20.14
N GLY A 73 26.87 -6.01 19.53
CA GLY A 73 27.57 -7.29 19.69
C GLY A 73 26.79 -8.57 19.34
N LYS A 74 27.44 -9.73 19.57
CA LYS A 74 26.95 -11.08 19.23
C LYS A 74 25.81 -11.60 20.14
N LYS A 75 25.22 -10.78 21.02
CA LYS A 75 24.22 -11.23 22.00
C LYS A 75 22.89 -11.67 21.36
N ILE A 76 22.60 -11.22 20.14
CA ILE A 76 21.33 -11.48 19.47
C ILE A 76 21.58 -12.16 18.13
N SER A 77 20.98 -13.32 17.94
CA SER A 77 21.07 -14.08 16.69
C SER A 77 20.46 -13.31 15.52
N ALA A 78 20.98 -13.54 14.31
CA ALA A 78 20.43 -12.91 13.10
C ALA A 78 18.93 -13.22 12.92
N SER A 79 18.51 -14.44 13.23
CA SER A 79 17.10 -14.86 13.19
C SER A 79 16.21 -14.01 14.10
N LEU A 80 16.64 -13.76 15.34
CA LEU A 80 15.89 -12.90 16.26
C LEU A 80 15.85 -11.45 15.78
N LYS A 81 16.96 -10.91 15.23
CA LYS A 81 16.98 -9.55 14.67
C LYS A 81 15.95 -9.38 13.54
N ILE A 82 15.78 -10.37 12.68
CA ILE A 82 14.78 -10.34 11.59
C ILE A 82 13.36 -10.38 12.16
N LYS A 83 13.10 -11.24 13.17
CA LYS A 83 11.79 -11.29 13.83
C LYS A 83 11.43 -9.93 14.42
N LEU A 84 12.37 -9.31 15.14
CA LEU A 84 12.20 -7.96 15.70
C LEU A 84 11.97 -6.90 14.61
N TYR A 85 12.72 -6.96 13.50
CA TYR A 85 12.50 -6.07 12.35
C TYR A 85 11.09 -6.22 11.76
N ASN A 86 10.66 -7.47 11.52
CA ASN A 86 9.34 -7.79 10.97
C ASN A 86 8.20 -7.39 11.92
N MET A 87 8.44 -7.37 13.23
CA MET A 87 7.45 -7.00 14.24
C MET A 87 7.35 -5.49 14.46
N PHE A 88 8.47 -4.77 14.53
CA PHE A 88 8.48 -3.37 14.97
C PHE A 88 8.73 -2.35 13.85
N VAL A 89 9.50 -2.71 12.82
CA VAL A 89 9.94 -1.75 11.79
C VAL A 89 9.13 -1.91 10.51
N LYS A 90 9.01 -3.15 10.02
CA LYS A 90 8.33 -3.47 8.77
C LYS A 90 6.85 -3.06 8.75
N PRO A 91 6.05 -3.24 9.83
CA PRO A 91 4.65 -2.81 9.82
C PRO A 91 4.50 -1.30 9.75
N VAL A 92 5.44 -0.54 10.34
CA VAL A 92 5.49 0.92 10.21
C VAL A 92 5.76 1.33 8.77
N LEU A 93 6.66 0.62 8.07
CA LEU A 93 6.97 0.88 6.67
C LEU A 93 5.80 0.55 5.73
N LEU A 94 5.06 -0.53 6.02
CA LEU A 94 3.98 -1.05 5.18
C LEU A 94 2.58 -0.56 5.55
N TYR A 95 2.46 0.33 6.54
CA TYR A 95 1.16 0.84 6.96
C TYR A 95 0.44 1.52 5.79
N ASN A 96 -0.80 1.12 5.53
CA ASN A 96 -1.62 1.54 4.39
C ASN A 96 -1.00 1.30 3.00
N SER A 97 0.02 0.46 2.89
CA SER A 97 0.65 0.14 1.60
C SER A 97 -0.29 -0.57 0.61
N SER A 98 -1.35 -1.20 1.11
CA SER A 98 -2.36 -1.88 0.29
C SER A 98 -3.10 -0.96 -0.67
N SER A 99 -3.24 0.33 -0.34
CA SER A 99 -3.96 1.32 -1.16
C SER A 99 -3.04 2.13 -2.08
N TRP A 100 -1.71 2.03 -1.92
CA TRP A 100 -0.79 2.87 -2.69
C TRP A 100 -0.80 2.53 -4.18
N ALA A 101 -0.91 3.58 -5.01
CA ALA A 101 -0.72 3.50 -6.45
C ALA A 101 0.71 3.91 -6.87
N LEU A 102 1.71 3.13 -6.47
CA LEU A 102 3.12 3.41 -6.76
C LEU A 102 3.53 3.05 -8.20
N THR A 103 4.40 3.86 -8.77
CA THR A 103 5.13 3.57 -10.01
C THR A 103 6.15 2.44 -9.81
N VAL A 104 6.60 1.85 -10.92
CA VAL A 104 7.68 0.84 -10.91
C VAL A 104 8.95 1.40 -10.26
N GLN A 105 9.28 2.67 -10.51
CA GLN A 105 10.47 3.30 -9.94
C GLN A 105 10.35 3.51 -8.42
N GLU A 106 9.21 3.98 -7.95
CA GLU A 106 8.93 4.12 -6.51
C GLU A 106 8.99 2.76 -5.81
N MET A 107 8.43 1.72 -6.43
CA MET A 107 8.49 0.36 -5.91
C MET A 107 9.93 -0.17 -5.84
N LYS A 108 10.74 0.05 -6.88
CA LYS A 108 12.18 -0.28 -6.88
C LYS A 108 12.92 0.44 -5.75
N ASN A 109 12.63 1.74 -5.56
CA ASN A 109 13.20 2.54 -4.48
C ASN A 109 12.82 2.01 -3.09
N LEU A 110 11.57 1.59 -2.90
CA LEU A 110 11.09 1.01 -1.65
C LEU A 110 11.78 -0.33 -1.34
N ASN A 111 11.93 -1.17 -2.35
CA ASN A 111 12.69 -2.42 -2.26
C ASN A 111 14.17 -2.19 -1.93
N SER A 112 14.81 -1.19 -2.55
CA SER A 112 16.19 -0.79 -2.22
C SER A 112 16.31 -0.30 -0.77
N PHE A 113 15.35 0.50 -0.30
CA PHE A 113 15.29 0.96 1.09
C PHE A 113 15.16 -0.21 2.08
N HIS A 114 14.28 -1.18 1.79
CA HIS A 114 14.14 -2.39 2.60
C HIS A 114 15.46 -3.18 2.69
N ARG A 115 16.12 -3.43 1.55
CA ARG A 115 17.44 -4.11 1.53
C ARG A 115 18.51 -3.36 2.31
N MET A 116 18.49 -2.02 2.26
CA MET A 116 19.39 -1.19 3.07
C MET A 116 19.17 -1.45 4.56
N GLN A 117 17.91 -1.40 5.02
CA GLN A 117 17.58 -1.69 6.42
C GLN A 117 17.96 -3.12 6.83
N LEU A 118 17.74 -4.12 5.97
CA LEU A 118 18.19 -5.49 6.22
C LEU A 118 19.71 -5.54 6.40
N LYS A 119 20.50 -4.99 5.47
CA LYS A 119 21.97 -4.97 5.61
C LYS A 119 22.40 -4.29 6.92
N TYR A 120 21.73 -3.21 7.30
CA TYR A 120 22.01 -2.49 8.54
C TYR A 120 21.80 -3.35 9.79
N ILE A 121 20.63 -4.00 9.96
CA ILE A 121 20.36 -4.83 11.15
C ILE A 121 21.30 -6.03 11.27
N LEU A 122 21.93 -6.41 10.15
CA LEU A 122 22.84 -7.55 10.06
C LEU A 122 24.31 -7.18 10.18
N GLY A 123 24.61 -5.89 10.35
CA GLY A 123 25.99 -5.41 10.43
C GLY A 123 26.78 -5.61 9.13
N ILE A 124 26.10 -5.67 7.98
CA ILE A 124 26.75 -5.74 6.67
C ILE A 124 27.01 -4.31 6.21
N PHE A 125 28.18 -3.81 6.59
CA PHE A 125 28.68 -2.51 6.18
C PHE A 125 29.73 -2.67 5.09
N TRP A 126 29.95 -1.59 4.33
CA TRP A 126 31.09 -1.51 3.42
C TRP A 126 32.40 -1.76 4.21
N PRO A 127 33.39 -2.50 3.67
CA PRO A 127 33.54 -2.97 2.29
C PRO A 127 32.85 -4.32 1.97
N LYS A 128 32.19 -4.95 2.93
CA LYS A 128 31.56 -6.26 2.76
C LYS A 128 30.41 -6.20 1.74
N ARG A 129 30.51 -6.98 0.67
CA ARG A 129 29.48 -7.11 -0.36
C ARG A 129 28.63 -8.37 -0.14
N ILE A 130 27.34 -8.27 -0.46
CA ILE A 130 26.39 -9.40 -0.46
C ILE A 130 25.46 -9.23 -1.66
N SER A 131 25.18 -10.31 -2.38
CA SER A 131 24.21 -10.26 -3.47
C SER A 131 22.79 -10.12 -2.92
N ASN A 132 21.89 -9.48 -3.69
CA ASN A 132 20.50 -9.33 -3.28
C ASN A 132 19.80 -10.69 -3.06
N LYS A 133 20.11 -11.69 -3.90
CA LYS A 133 19.59 -13.06 -3.76
C LYS A 133 20.05 -13.69 -2.45
N HIS A 134 21.36 -13.63 -2.16
CA HIS A 134 21.89 -14.20 -0.92
C HIS A 134 21.40 -13.47 0.32
N LEU A 135 21.19 -12.15 0.24
CA LEU A 135 20.53 -11.36 1.30
C LEU A 135 19.13 -11.95 1.57
N TYR A 136 18.26 -12.06 0.57
CA TYR A 136 16.91 -12.59 0.79
C TYR A 136 16.90 -14.04 1.28
N SER A 137 17.73 -14.93 0.69
CA SER A 137 17.82 -16.34 1.07
C SER A 137 18.28 -16.53 2.51
N ARG A 138 19.34 -15.82 2.93
CA ARG A 138 19.91 -15.95 4.28
C ARG A 138 18.92 -15.56 5.39
N TYR A 139 17.91 -14.77 5.05
CA TYR A 139 16.98 -14.18 6.03
C TYR A 139 15.54 -14.61 5.83
N ASN A 140 15.29 -15.57 4.95
CA ASN A 140 13.96 -16.04 4.57
C ASN A 140 13.00 -14.86 4.34
N ALA A 141 13.53 -13.81 3.69
CA ALA A 141 12.83 -12.57 3.42
C ALA A 141 12.53 -12.48 1.93
N HIS A 142 11.53 -11.67 1.58
CA HIS A 142 11.15 -11.43 0.20
C HIS A 142 11.10 -9.92 -0.08
N PRO A 143 11.25 -9.51 -1.35
CA PRO A 143 10.99 -8.15 -1.77
C PRO A 143 9.62 -7.63 -1.28
N LEU A 144 9.58 -6.37 -0.86
CA LEU A 144 8.35 -5.75 -0.34
C LEU A 144 7.25 -5.65 -1.37
N ASP A 145 7.59 -5.58 -2.65
CA ASP A 145 6.57 -5.48 -3.70
C ASP A 145 5.70 -6.74 -3.81
N GLU A 146 6.21 -7.91 -3.41
CA GLU A 146 5.38 -9.11 -3.27
C GLU A 146 4.33 -8.91 -2.19
N GLU A 147 4.75 -8.50 -1.00
CA GLU A 147 3.87 -8.29 0.14
C GLU A 147 2.88 -7.14 -0.06
N ILE A 148 3.31 -6.03 -0.65
CA ILE A 148 2.42 -4.92 -1.00
C ILE A 148 1.36 -5.39 -1.99
N ARG A 149 1.73 -6.22 -2.96
CA ARG A 149 0.76 -6.82 -3.89
C ARG A 149 -0.19 -7.77 -3.18
N CYS A 150 0.28 -8.59 -2.25
CA CYS A 150 -0.58 -9.42 -1.39
C CYS A 150 -1.59 -8.57 -0.63
N ASN A 151 -1.12 -7.49 -0.01
CA ASN A 151 -1.93 -6.57 0.79
C ASN A 151 -2.95 -5.85 -0.09
N ARG A 152 -2.55 -5.41 -1.29
CA ARG A 152 -3.42 -4.81 -2.31
C ARG A 152 -4.57 -5.73 -2.69
N TRP A 153 -4.28 -6.99 -3.01
CA TRP A 153 -5.32 -7.98 -3.32
C TRP A 153 -6.15 -8.38 -2.10
N GLY A 154 -5.56 -8.32 -0.90
CA GLY A 154 -6.26 -8.44 0.37
C GLY A 154 -7.31 -7.34 0.56
N LEU A 155 -6.91 -6.08 0.37
CA LEU A 155 -7.79 -4.91 0.42
C LEU A 155 -8.88 -5.01 -0.65
N PHE A 156 -8.51 -5.24 -1.91
CA PHE A 156 -9.49 -5.34 -2.99
C PHE A 156 -10.51 -6.45 -2.74
N GLY A 157 -10.06 -7.64 -2.35
CA GLY A 157 -10.95 -8.73 -1.97
C GLY A 157 -11.77 -8.45 -0.69
N HIS A 158 -11.39 -7.48 0.14
CA HIS A 158 -12.23 -6.98 1.22
C HIS A 158 -13.31 -6.06 0.68
N ILE A 159 -12.94 -5.08 -0.15
CA ILE A 159 -13.88 -4.14 -0.81
C ILE A 159 -14.98 -4.88 -1.56
N LEU A 160 -14.63 -5.92 -2.34
CA LEU A 160 -15.61 -6.72 -3.09
C LEU A 160 -16.63 -7.46 -2.21
N ARG A 161 -16.36 -7.64 -0.92
CA ARG A 161 -17.26 -8.30 0.05
C ARG A 161 -18.01 -7.32 0.94
N MET A 162 -17.62 -6.04 0.93
CA MET A 162 -18.33 -5.00 1.67
C MET A 162 -19.67 -4.72 0.97
N ASP A 163 -20.63 -4.23 1.74
CA ASP A 163 -21.91 -3.78 1.21
C ASP A 163 -21.70 -2.78 0.05
N ARG A 164 -22.56 -2.86 -0.98
CA ARG A 164 -22.42 -2.06 -2.20
C ARG A 164 -22.55 -0.56 -1.94
N LYS A 165 -23.25 -0.16 -0.88
CA LYS A 165 -23.42 1.24 -0.47
C LYS A 165 -22.19 1.79 0.25
N THR A 166 -21.20 0.96 0.59
CA THR A 166 -19.98 1.45 1.23
C THR A 166 -19.17 2.29 0.25
N HIS A 167 -18.61 3.40 0.73
CA HIS A 167 -17.85 4.35 -0.10
C HIS A 167 -16.71 3.70 -0.89
N ALA A 168 -16.02 2.71 -0.31
CA ALA A 168 -14.95 2.00 -1.01
C ALA A 168 -15.47 1.16 -2.19
N ASN A 169 -16.65 0.55 -2.03
CA ASN A 169 -17.27 -0.24 -3.08
C ASN A 169 -17.86 0.67 -4.17
N LEU A 170 -18.58 1.73 -3.78
CA LEU A 170 -19.08 2.77 -4.69
C LEU A 170 -17.94 3.41 -5.51
N ALA A 171 -16.78 3.67 -4.90
CA ALA A 171 -15.62 4.20 -5.63
C ALA A 171 -15.10 3.22 -6.69
N MET A 172 -15.13 1.91 -6.43
CA MET A 172 -14.78 0.90 -7.44
C MET A 172 -15.84 0.84 -8.54
N GLU A 173 -17.13 0.83 -8.20
CA GLU A 173 -18.22 0.86 -9.19
C GLU A 173 -18.13 2.08 -10.09
N HIS A 174 -17.97 3.27 -9.51
CA HIS A 174 -17.79 4.50 -10.25
C HIS A 174 -16.52 4.48 -11.12
N HIS A 175 -15.46 3.79 -10.70
CA HIS A 175 -14.27 3.70 -11.56
C HIS A 175 -14.51 2.86 -12.83
N TYR A 176 -15.29 1.78 -12.71
CA TYR A 176 -15.51 0.82 -13.81
C TYR A 176 -16.82 1.03 -14.58
N ALA A 177 -17.71 1.90 -14.10
CA ALA A 177 -18.89 2.30 -14.81
C ALA A 177 -18.53 3.16 -16.05
N PRO A 178 -19.34 3.11 -17.12
CA PRO A 178 -19.14 3.94 -18.29
C PRO A 178 -19.32 5.41 -17.91
N HIS A 179 -18.29 6.22 -18.09
CA HIS A 179 -18.34 7.66 -17.86
C HIS A 179 -17.91 8.41 -19.11
N PRO A 180 -18.57 9.52 -19.46
CA PRO A 180 -18.07 10.44 -20.48
C PRO A 180 -16.69 10.92 -20.04
N GLY A 181 -15.68 10.59 -20.84
CA GLY A 181 -14.29 10.72 -20.43
C GLY A 181 -13.93 12.16 -20.10
N THR A 182 -13.39 12.40 -18.91
CA THR A 182 -12.62 13.62 -18.65
C THR A 182 -11.26 13.46 -19.33
N ASN A 183 -11.09 14.10 -20.49
CA ASN A 183 -9.83 14.09 -21.26
C ASN A 183 -8.78 14.97 -20.59
N PHE A 184 -8.21 14.49 -19.49
CA PHE A 184 -7.04 15.14 -18.89
C PHE A 184 -5.81 14.90 -19.76
N ARG A 185 -5.18 15.98 -20.21
CA ARG A 185 -3.95 15.93 -21.02
C ARG A 185 -2.81 15.22 -20.27
N GLY A 186 -1.97 14.53 -21.04
CA GLY A 186 -0.75 13.86 -20.55
C GLY A 186 -0.95 12.41 -20.10
N ARG A 187 0.12 11.81 -19.55
CA ARG A 187 0.14 10.41 -19.13
C ARG A 187 -0.91 10.16 -18.02
N PRO A 188 -1.79 9.15 -18.17
CA PRO A 188 -2.70 8.75 -17.10
C PRO A 188 -1.94 8.45 -15.80
N ARG A 189 -2.47 8.95 -14.68
CA ARG A 189 -1.89 8.68 -13.36
C ARG A 189 -2.15 7.21 -13.02
N ILE A 190 -1.16 6.57 -12.40
CA ILE A 190 -1.33 5.23 -11.85
C ILE A 190 -2.31 5.32 -10.69
N THR A 191 -3.31 4.44 -10.69
CA THR A 191 -4.31 4.28 -9.64
C THR A 191 -4.36 2.83 -9.18
N LEU A 192 -4.97 2.58 -8.01
CA LEU A 192 -5.18 1.23 -7.51
C LEU A 192 -5.88 0.31 -8.54
N PRO A 193 -7.00 0.72 -9.19
CA PRO A 193 -7.60 -0.02 -10.30
C PRO A 193 -6.65 -0.35 -11.45
N THR A 194 -5.79 0.59 -11.87
CA THR A 194 -4.83 0.32 -12.94
C THR A 194 -3.79 -0.73 -12.55
N LEU A 195 -3.36 -0.76 -11.28
CA LEU A 195 -2.43 -1.76 -10.78
C LEU A 195 -3.09 -3.14 -10.62
N LEU A 196 -4.36 -3.18 -10.19
CA LEU A 196 -5.15 -4.41 -10.15
C LEU A 196 -5.34 -5.00 -11.56
N HIS A 197 -5.60 -4.13 -12.54
CA HIS A 197 -5.64 -4.53 -13.95
C HIS A 197 -4.32 -5.15 -14.40
N GLN A 198 -3.19 -4.46 -14.17
CA GLN A 198 -1.85 -4.95 -14.52
C GLN A 198 -1.50 -6.29 -13.84
N ASP A 199 -1.93 -6.49 -12.60
CA ASP A 199 -1.72 -7.77 -11.91
C ASP A 199 -2.53 -8.91 -12.54
N LEU A 200 -3.75 -8.63 -13.02
CA LEU A 200 -4.62 -9.63 -13.66
C LEU A 200 -4.15 -10.00 -15.06
N THR A 201 -3.54 -9.08 -15.81
CA THR A 201 -3.03 -9.39 -17.14
C THR A 201 -1.92 -10.43 -17.09
N LEU A 202 -1.16 -10.53 -15.98
CA LEU A 202 -0.15 -11.57 -15.76
C LEU A 202 -0.71 -13.00 -15.76
N ILE A 203 -2.01 -13.16 -15.51
CA ILE A 203 -2.71 -14.45 -15.54
C ILE A 203 -3.72 -14.54 -16.69
N GLY A 204 -3.62 -13.66 -17.69
CA GLY A 204 -4.50 -13.62 -18.85
C GLY A 204 -5.92 -13.10 -18.58
N LYS A 205 -6.15 -12.46 -17.43
CA LYS A 205 -7.46 -11.87 -17.07
C LYS A 205 -7.44 -10.35 -17.27
N ARG A 206 -8.63 -9.75 -17.32
CA ARG A 206 -8.82 -8.30 -17.50
C ARG A 206 -9.81 -7.77 -16.46
N LEU A 207 -9.60 -6.51 -16.08
CA LEU A 207 -10.49 -5.74 -15.21
C LEU A 207 -10.57 -4.32 -15.78
N LYS A 208 -11.53 -4.08 -16.67
CA LYS A 208 -11.75 -2.79 -17.34
C LYS A 208 -13.21 -2.32 -17.31
N SER A 209 -14.16 -3.23 -17.12
CA SER A 209 -15.59 -2.92 -17.10
C SER A 209 -16.26 -3.31 -15.77
N ALA A 210 -17.47 -2.80 -15.56
CA ALA A 210 -18.34 -3.21 -14.47
C ALA A 210 -18.61 -4.73 -14.46
N ASP A 211 -18.77 -5.36 -15.63
CA ASP A 211 -18.98 -6.82 -15.73
C ASP A 211 -17.77 -7.60 -15.22
N ASN A 212 -16.54 -7.13 -15.52
CA ASN A 212 -15.33 -7.75 -14.98
C ASN A 212 -15.28 -7.63 -13.44
N LEU A 213 -15.74 -6.50 -12.91
CA LEU A 213 -15.81 -6.28 -11.46
C LEU A 213 -16.81 -7.23 -10.82
N GLU A 214 -18.00 -7.40 -11.42
CA GLU A 214 -19.04 -8.30 -10.90
C GLU A 214 -18.58 -9.77 -10.92
N HIS A 215 -17.98 -10.21 -12.01
CA HIS A 215 -17.39 -11.55 -12.07
C HIS A 215 -16.34 -11.78 -10.97
N LEU A 216 -15.52 -10.77 -10.66
CA LEU A 216 -14.56 -10.87 -9.55
C LEU A 216 -15.23 -10.89 -8.16
N ARG A 217 -16.40 -10.26 -7.99
CA ARG A 217 -17.20 -10.34 -6.76
C ARG A 217 -17.71 -11.76 -6.55
N GLU A 218 -18.29 -12.36 -7.58
CA GLU A 218 -18.76 -13.75 -7.55
C GLU A 218 -17.63 -14.71 -7.17
N LEU A 219 -16.47 -14.58 -7.83
CA LEU A 219 -15.27 -15.36 -7.50
C LEU A 219 -14.78 -15.13 -6.06
N SER A 220 -15.00 -13.92 -5.52
CA SER A 220 -14.57 -13.53 -4.18
C SER A 220 -15.51 -13.99 -3.06
N ARG A 221 -16.74 -14.42 -3.39
CA ARG A 221 -17.67 -15.06 -2.42
C ARG A 221 -17.07 -16.33 -1.84
N ASN A 222 -16.40 -17.14 -2.68
CA ASN A 222 -15.68 -18.33 -2.23
C ASN A 222 -14.25 -17.99 -1.79
N ARG A 223 -13.96 -18.18 -0.49
CA ARG A 223 -12.64 -17.91 0.10
C ARG A 223 -11.52 -18.74 -0.56
N GLY A 224 -11.80 -19.99 -0.93
CA GLY A 224 -10.85 -20.89 -1.60
C GLY A 224 -10.47 -20.40 -2.98
N THR A 225 -11.47 -20.06 -3.81
CA THR A 225 -11.28 -19.53 -5.17
C THR A 225 -10.47 -18.24 -5.16
N ARG A 226 -10.78 -17.30 -4.25
CA ARG A 226 -10.01 -16.06 -4.08
C ARG A 226 -8.56 -16.33 -3.69
N LYS A 227 -8.32 -17.20 -2.70
CA LYS A 227 -6.95 -17.55 -2.29
C LYS A 227 -6.16 -18.14 -3.46
N ARG A 228 -6.79 -19.00 -4.28
CA ARG A 228 -6.16 -19.56 -5.49
C ARG A 228 -5.84 -18.47 -6.52
N LEU A 229 -6.74 -17.53 -6.76
CA LEU A 229 -6.52 -16.39 -7.66
C LEU A 229 -5.31 -15.56 -7.22
N THR A 230 -5.29 -15.12 -5.96
CA THR A 230 -4.17 -14.32 -5.42
C THR A 230 -2.86 -15.09 -5.47
N LYS A 231 -2.85 -16.39 -5.14
CA LYS A 231 -1.66 -17.26 -5.25
C LYS A 231 -1.17 -17.39 -6.70
N ARG A 232 -2.08 -17.50 -7.69
CA ARG A 232 -1.70 -17.57 -9.12
C ARG A 232 -1.02 -16.28 -9.58
N ILE A 233 -1.56 -15.12 -9.19
CA ILE A 233 -0.97 -13.81 -9.49
C ILE A 233 0.43 -13.72 -8.88
N GLN A 234 0.57 -14.08 -7.60
CA GLN A 234 1.87 -14.09 -6.91
C GLN A 234 2.89 -14.99 -7.61
N LYS A 235 2.49 -16.22 -7.96
CA LYS A 235 3.37 -17.18 -8.65
C LYS A 235 3.89 -16.62 -9.97
N ARG A 236 3.02 -16.00 -10.78
CA ARG A 236 3.42 -15.41 -12.08
C ARG A 236 4.36 -14.21 -11.90
N VAL A 237 4.15 -13.39 -10.88
CA VAL A 237 5.06 -12.28 -10.58
C VAL A 237 6.44 -12.79 -10.17
N ALA A 238 6.50 -13.82 -9.33
CA ALA A 238 7.77 -14.41 -8.90
C ALA A 238 8.55 -15.04 -10.07
N GLN A 239 7.84 -15.59 -11.07
CA GLN A 239 8.43 -16.19 -12.28
C GLN A 239 8.88 -15.17 -13.33
N ALA A 240 8.32 -13.96 -13.33
CA ALA A 240 8.67 -12.89 -14.27
C ALA A 240 9.94 -12.12 -13.87
N ARG A 241 10.77 -12.68 -12.98
CA ARG A 241 11.98 -12.08 -12.42
C ARG A 241 13.17 -13.00 -12.60
#